data_AF-A0A927Y835-F1
#
_entry.id   AF-A0A927Y835-F1
#
_cell.length_a   1.000
_cell.length_b   1.000
_cell.length_c   1.000
_cell.angle_alpha   90.00
_cell.angle_beta   90.00
_cell.angle_gamma   90.00
#
_symmetry.space_group_name_H-M   'P 1'
#
loop_
_entity.id
_entity.type
_entity.pdbx_description
1 polymer ?
#
loop_
_entity_poly.entity_id
_entity_poly.type
_entity_poly.pdbx_seq_one_letter_code
_entity_poly.pdbx_strand_id
1 'polypeptide(L)'
;MRKSGKIITNIFVCFVVAMAVCIMIFTIVTVNTVNRSDRKIFGYSAYIVMSDSMSKTDFDAGDVILIKEVEPSTLKAGDIIAYKSQDGSNYGETITHKIRRQTTTVTGEPGFVTYGTTTDTDDKMVVTYPCVLGKYEICIPKVGSFFHFLRTPLGYAVCILLPFLMILVMQGVNTVKLYQKYKAEKVDAFKAERMALEEERRQTEEKMKELQALKEQLGMDEVQSEDREKEVLSEMKTEEGDC
;
A
#
# COMPACT_ATOMS: atom_id res chain seq x y z
N MET A 1 14.75 3.39 -20.54
CA MET A 1 13.91 3.87 -19.40
C MET A 1 12.93 2.84 -18.80
N ARG A 2 12.61 1.70 -19.44
CA ARG A 2 11.60 0.74 -18.95
C ARG A 2 11.98 -0.10 -17.70
N LYS A 3 13.28 -0.30 -17.42
CA LYS A 3 13.75 -1.08 -16.25
C LYS A 3 13.62 -0.27 -14.95
N SER A 4 13.92 1.02 -15.00
CA SER A 4 13.84 1.92 -13.83
C SER A 4 12.42 2.03 -13.27
N GLY A 5 11.40 2.09 -14.13
CA GLY A 5 9.99 2.15 -13.68
C GLY A 5 9.55 0.90 -12.91
N LYS A 6 9.97 -0.30 -13.34
CA LYS A 6 9.66 -1.56 -12.63
C LYS A 6 10.36 -1.63 -11.28
N ILE A 7 11.60 -1.15 -11.19
CA ILE A 7 12.37 -1.10 -9.95
C ILE A 7 11.72 -0.12 -8.95
N ILE A 8 11.30 1.06 -9.42
CA ILE A 8 10.60 2.05 -8.59
C ILE A 8 9.28 1.49 -8.08
N THR A 9 8.49 0.82 -8.93
CA THR A 9 7.25 0.17 -8.49
C THR A 9 7.50 -0.94 -7.48
N ASN A 10 8.55 -1.74 -7.65
CA ASN A 10 8.88 -2.82 -6.70
C ASN A 10 9.39 -2.28 -5.35
N ILE A 11 10.20 -1.22 -5.38
CA ILE A 11 10.65 -0.51 -4.18
C ILE A 11 9.44 0.10 -3.46
N PHE A 12 8.50 0.68 -4.19
CA PHE A 12 7.27 1.22 -3.62
C PHE A 12 6.40 0.13 -3.00
N VAL A 13 6.23 -1.03 -3.64
CA VAL A 13 5.52 -2.18 -3.05
C VAL A 13 6.22 -2.68 -1.79
N CYS A 14 7.54 -2.84 -1.85
CA CYS A 14 8.33 -3.25 -0.69
C CYS A 14 8.20 -2.26 0.47
N PHE A 15 8.20 -0.96 0.18
CA PHE A 15 7.97 0.09 1.15
C PHE A 15 6.56 0.03 1.75
N VAL A 16 5.52 -0.15 0.93
CA VAL A 16 4.13 -0.29 1.42
C VAL A 16 3.97 -1.54 2.28
N VAL A 17 4.57 -2.66 1.90
CA VAL A 17 4.58 -3.90 2.70
C VAL A 17 5.32 -3.70 4.01
N ALA A 18 6.53 -3.14 3.96
CA ALA A 18 7.33 -2.85 5.15
C ALA A 18 6.59 -1.89 6.10
N MET A 19 5.95 -0.85 5.56
CA MET A 19 5.14 0.08 6.34
C MET A 19 3.92 -0.61 6.96
N ALA A 20 3.22 -1.47 6.23
CA ALA A 20 2.10 -2.25 6.76
C ALA A 20 2.53 -3.19 7.89
N VAL A 21 3.69 -3.86 7.73
CA VAL A 21 4.29 -4.71 8.78
C VAL A 21 4.73 -3.87 9.97
N CYS A 22 5.35 -2.71 9.75
CA CYS A 22 5.71 -1.78 10.82
C CYS A 22 4.48 -1.27 11.57
N ILE A 23 3.39 -0.93 10.88
CA ILE A 23 2.11 -0.53 11.50
C ILE A 23 1.51 -1.71 12.28
N MET A 24 1.58 -2.93 11.77
CA MET A 24 1.11 -4.12 12.48
C MET A 24 1.94 -4.38 13.75
N ILE A 25 3.27 -4.33 13.66
CA ILE A 25 4.16 -4.49 14.81
C ILE A 25 3.91 -3.35 15.80
N PHE A 26 3.79 -2.11 15.33
CA PHE A 26 3.51 -0.95 16.15
C PHE A 26 2.16 -1.08 16.87
N THR A 27 1.12 -1.53 16.18
CA THR A 27 -0.20 -1.74 16.79
C THR A 27 -0.17 -2.89 17.80
N ILE A 28 0.50 -4.00 17.51
CA ILE A 28 0.71 -5.11 18.47
C ILE A 28 1.47 -4.64 19.70
N VAL A 29 2.60 -3.94 19.51
CA VAL A 29 3.42 -3.41 20.59
C VAL A 29 2.61 -2.40 21.40
N THR A 30 1.93 -1.46 20.74
CA THR A 30 1.13 -0.43 21.42
C THR A 30 -0.02 -1.06 22.18
N VAL A 31 -0.79 -1.99 21.59
CA VAL A 31 -1.87 -2.71 22.29
C VAL A 31 -1.35 -3.52 23.47
N ASN A 32 -0.15 -4.10 23.39
CA ASN A 32 0.48 -4.87 24.46
C ASN A 32 1.24 -4.02 25.49
N THR A 33 1.40 -2.72 25.23
CA THR A 33 2.19 -1.79 26.07
C THR A 33 1.30 -0.75 26.73
N VAL A 34 0.30 -0.24 26.02
CA VAL A 34 -0.76 0.62 26.55
C VAL A 34 -1.55 -0.18 27.59
N ASN A 35 -1.69 0.40 28.79
CA ASN A 35 -2.16 -0.23 30.04
C ASN A 35 -1.17 -1.15 30.79
N ARG A 36 0.08 -1.32 30.34
CA ARG A 36 1.11 -1.95 31.17
C ARG A 36 2.07 -0.92 31.73
N SER A 37 1.86 -0.59 33.00
CA SER A 37 2.66 0.31 33.84
C SER A 37 4.19 0.06 33.81
N ASP A 38 4.62 -1.12 33.36
CA ASP A 38 6.00 -1.60 33.50
C ASP A 38 6.88 -1.30 32.28
N ARG A 39 6.33 -0.76 31.19
CA ARG A 39 7.09 -0.46 29.96
C ARG A 39 7.09 1.04 29.66
N LYS A 40 7.91 1.76 30.41
CA LYS A 40 8.21 3.18 30.21
C LYS A 40 9.04 3.36 28.95
N ILE A 41 8.59 4.20 28.03
CA ILE A 41 9.36 4.58 26.84
C ILE A 41 9.87 6.00 27.10
N PHE A 42 11.18 6.15 27.34
CA PHE A 42 11.81 7.44 27.63
C PHE A 42 11.17 8.24 28.79
N GLY A 43 10.63 7.57 29.81
CA GLY A 43 9.97 8.22 30.96
C GLY A 43 8.51 8.64 30.72
N TYR A 44 7.95 8.28 29.56
CA TYR A 44 6.56 8.46 29.22
C TYR A 44 5.80 7.13 29.22
N SER A 45 4.57 7.18 29.71
CA SER A 45 3.61 6.08 29.74
C SER A 45 2.31 6.53 29.09
N ALA A 46 1.78 5.72 28.17
CA ALA A 46 0.51 6.00 27.49
C ALA A 46 -0.61 5.13 28.07
N TYR A 47 -1.72 5.77 28.43
CA TYR A 47 -2.91 5.11 28.99
C TYR A 47 -4.15 5.50 28.18
N ILE A 48 -5.07 4.54 28.03
CA ILE A 48 -6.39 4.83 27.46
C ILE A 48 -7.32 5.21 28.62
N VAL A 49 -7.96 6.35 28.51
CA VAL A 49 -8.93 6.84 29.51
C VAL A 49 -10.16 5.91 29.48
N MET A 50 -10.44 5.27 30.61
CA MET A 50 -11.55 4.32 30.73
C MET A 50 -12.85 4.98 31.22
N SER A 51 -12.75 6.04 32.01
CA SER A 51 -13.89 6.71 32.65
C SER A 51 -14.00 8.17 32.25
N ASP A 52 -15.24 8.67 32.26
CA ASP A 52 -15.57 10.05 31.93
C ASP A 52 -15.41 11.02 33.12
N SER A 53 -14.59 10.64 34.11
CA SER A 53 -14.44 11.40 35.37
C SER A 53 -13.67 12.72 35.21
N MET A 54 -13.03 12.93 34.05
CA MET A 54 -12.26 14.11 33.69
C MET A 54 -12.80 14.85 32.45
N SER A 55 -13.97 14.46 31.92
CA SER A 55 -14.56 14.97 30.67
C SER A 55 -14.97 16.43 30.71
N LYS A 56 -15.18 16.98 31.91
CA LYS A 56 -15.58 18.38 32.07
C LYS A 56 -14.50 19.38 31.68
N THR A 57 -13.22 18.99 31.72
CA THR A 57 -12.13 19.96 31.57
C THR A 57 -10.95 19.51 30.71
N ASP A 58 -10.62 18.21 30.67
CA ASP A 58 -9.30 17.81 30.21
C ASP A 58 -9.30 16.70 29.14
N PHE A 59 -10.12 15.66 29.27
CA PHE A 59 -10.16 14.55 28.30
C PHE A 59 -11.37 13.64 28.50
N ASP A 60 -11.87 13.06 27.41
CA ASP A 60 -13.06 12.20 27.39
C ASP A 60 -12.70 10.71 27.49
N ALA A 61 -13.67 9.89 27.89
CA ALA A 61 -13.52 8.44 27.86
C ALA A 61 -13.17 7.95 26.42
N GLY A 62 -12.11 7.16 26.31
CA GLY A 62 -11.62 6.66 25.01
C GLY A 62 -10.52 7.52 24.38
N ASP A 63 -10.03 8.56 25.05
CA ASP A 63 -8.82 9.28 24.62
C ASP A 63 -7.53 8.59 25.12
N VAL A 64 -6.41 8.89 24.48
CA VAL A 64 -5.08 8.44 24.95
C VAL A 64 -4.38 9.60 25.63
N ILE A 65 -4.00 9.37 26.89
CA ILE A 65 -3.22 10.33 27.68
C ILE A 65 -1.78 9.84 27.83
N LEU A 66 -0.85 10.78 27.73
CA LEU A 66 0.57 10.58 27.98
C LEU A 66 0.94 11.15 29.33
N ILE A 67 1.60 10.31 30.11
CA ILE A 67 1.95 10.56 31.50
C ILE A 67 3.46 10.51 31.61
N LYS A 68 4.02 11.59 32.11
CA LYS A 68 5.44 11.72 32.36
C LYS A 68 5.75 11.41 33.81
N GLU A 69 6.73 10.55 34.02
CA GLU A 69 7.26 10.32 35.35
C GLU A 69 7.94 11.60 35.85
N VAL A 70 7.43 12.11 36.98
CA VAL A 70 7.95 13.29 37.66
C VAL A 70 8.06 12.98 39.14
N GLU A 71 9.00 13.63 39.80
CA GLU A 71 9.16 13.48 41.24
C GLU A 71 7.90 14.01 41.95
N PRO A 72 7.23 13.22 42.80
CA PRO A 72 5.97 13.63 43.40
C PRO A 72 6.06 14.91 44.23
N SER A 73 7.22 15.21 44.80
CA SER A 73 7.51 16.44 45.55
C SER A 73 7.32 17.72 44.72
N THR A 74 7.43 17.64 43.40
CA THR A 74 7.32 18.79 42.48
C THR A 74 5.88 19.12 42.09
N LEU A 75 4.94 18.21 42.37
CA LEU A 75 3.53 18.32 42.00
C LEU A 75 2.78 19.31 42.88
N LYS A 76 1.88 20.10 42.28
CA LYS A 76 1.13 21.14 43.00
C LYS A 76 -0.37 20.97 42.81
N ALA A 77 -1.13 21.67 43.66
CA ALA A 77 -2.57 21.81 43.47
C ALA A 77 -2.87 22.33 42.06
N GLY A 78 -3.81 21.68 41.38
CA GLY A 78 -4.15 21.95 39.99
C GLY A 78 -3.46 21.05 38.96
N ASP A 79 -2.42 20.30 39.32
CA ASP A 79 -1.83 19.30 38.42
C ASP A 79 -2.74 18.06 38.29
N ILE A 80 -2.73 17.43 37.12
CA ILE A 80 -3.42 16.17 36.87
C ILE A 80 -2.39 15.04 36.94
N ILE A 81 -2.69 14.04 37.75
CA ILE A 81 -1.80 12.91 37.98
C ILE A 81 -2.50 11.61 37.69
N ALA A 82 -1.75 10.62 37.23
CA ALA A 82 -2.19 9.24 37.33
C ALA A 82 -1.51 8.53 38.48
N TYR A 83 -2.30 7.70 39.14
CA TYR A 83 -1.85 6.91 40.26
C TYR A 83 -2.53 5.55 40.26
N LYS A 84 -1.91 4.59 40.94
CA LYS A 84 -2.55 3.31 41.24
C LYS A 84 -3.46 3.47 42.44
N SER A 85 -4.74 3.17 42.25
CA SER A 85 -5.73 3.23 43.30
C SER A 85 -5.45 2.19 44.40
N GLN A 86 -5.54 2.63 45.64
CA GLN A 86 -5.47 1.78 46.84
C GLN A 86 -6.87 1.50 47.43
N ASP A 87 -7.93 2.04 46.83
CA ASP A 87 -9.31 1.81 47.27
C ASP A 87 -9.71 0.36 47.00
N GLY A 88 -10.33 -0.30 47.97
CA GLY A 88 -10.73 -1.71 47.86
C GLY A 88 -11.68 -2.01 46.69
N SER A 89 -12.45 -1.02 46.24
CA SER A 89 -13.35 -1.17 45.07
C SER A 89 -12.63 -1.12 43.72
N ASN A 90 -11.48 -0.44 43.63
CA ASN A 90 -10.74 -0.22 42.38
C ASN A 90 -9.25 -0.53 42.57
N TYR A 91 -8.92 -1.48 43.45
CA TYR A 91 -7.54 -1.71 43.90
C TYR A 91 -6.65 -2.14 42.74
N GLY A 92 -5.55 -1.41 42.53
CA GLY A 92 -4.59 -1.69 41.46
C GLY A 92 -4.96 -1.11 40.10
N GLU A 93 -6.14 -0.50 39.96
CA GLU A 93 -6.51 0.22 38.75
C GLU A 93 -5.78 1.56 38.65
N THR A 94 -5.52 2.01 37.42
CA THR A 94 -4.89 3.32 37.17
C THR A 94 -5.97 4.38 37.05
N ILE A 95 -6.01 5.31 38.01
CA ILE A 95 -6.94 6.43 38.04
C ILE A 95 -6.18 7.71 37.68
N THR A 96 -6.82 8.60 36.93
CA THR A 96 -6.26 9.90 36.58
C THR A 96 -7.16 11.01 37.08
N HIS A 97 -6.73 11.77 38.08
CA HIS A 97 -7.52 12.84 38.72
C HIS A 97 -6.66 14.09 38.96
N LYS A 98 -7.33 15.21 39.28
CA LYS A 98 -6.68 16.50 39.55
C LYS A 98 -6.35 16.64 41.03
N ILE A 99 -5.18 17.17 41.35
CA ILE A 99 -4.76 17.44 42.74
C ILE A 99 -5.53 18.66 43.25
N ARG A 100 -6.27 18.49 44.34
CA ARG A 100 -6.90 19.60 45.05
C ARG A 100 -5.95 20.23 46.05
N ARG A 101 -5.28 19.41 46.85
CA ARG A 101 -4.31 19.86 47.86
C ARG A 101 -3.33 18.76 48.26
N GLN A 102 -2.17 19.19 48.74
CA GLN A 102 -1.21 18.33 49.42
C GLN A 102 -1.71 18.06 50.85
N THR A 103 -1.58 16.83 51.31
CA THR A 103 -1.94 16.43 52.67
C THR A 103 -0.97 15.38 53.18
N THR A 104 -1.08 15.04 54.45
CA THR A 104 -0.37 13.93 55.05
C THR A 104 -1.38 12.84 55.40
N THR A 105 -1.04 11.58 55.12
CA THR A 105 -1.83 10.42 55.52
C THR A 105 -1.89 10.32 57.05
N VAL A 106 -2.84 9.55 57.58
CA VAL A 106 -2.97 9.26 59.02
C VAL A 106 -1.66 8.69 59.63
N THR A 107 -0.85 8.03 58.80
CA THR A 107 0.46 7.45 59.16
C THR A 107 1.64 8.44 59.09
N GLY A 108 1.42 9.70 58.72
CA GLY A 108 2.48 10.71 58.61
C GLY A 108 3.16 10.79 57.24
N GLU A 109 2.73 10.02 56.24
CA GLU A 109 3.31 10.03 54.90
C GLU A 109 2.74 11.16 54.02
N PRO A 110 3.55 11.83 53.19
CA PRO A 110 3.06 12.85 52.28
C PRO A 110 2.21 12.25 51.15
N GLY A 111 1.14 12.96 50.80
CA GLY A 111 0.22 12.54 49.76
C GLY A 111 -0.65 13.68 49.23
N PHE A 112 -1.60 13.32 48.39
CA PHE A 112 -2.50 14.26 47.71
C PHE A 112 -3.95 13.88 47.93
N VAL A 113 -4.80 14.88 48.11
CA VAL A 113 -6.24 14.73 47.92
C VAL A 113 -6.53 15.05 46.46
N THR A 114 -7.05 14.07 45.75
CA THR A 114 -7.43 14.18 44.34
C THR A 114 -8.95 14.27 44.19
N TYR A 115 -9.41 14.72 43.02
CA TYR A 115 -10.82 14.75 42.68
C TYR A 115 -11.02 14.60 41.17
N GLY A 116 -12.11 13.95 40.78
CA GLY A 116 -12.58 13.95 39.39
C GLY A 116 -13.24 15.29 39.05
N THR A 117 -12.88 15.90 37.92
CA THR A 117 -13.42 17.22 37.54
C THR A 117 -14.90 17.17 37.14
N THR A 118 -15.39 15.99 36.76
CA THR A 118 -16.81 15.78 36.43
C THR A 118 -17.71 15.80 37.66
N THR A 119 -17.33 15.10 38.74
CA THR A 119 -18.11 15.02 39.98
C THR A 119 -17.78 16.14 40.98
N ASP A 120 -16.61 16.77 40.85
CA ASP A 120 -16.07 17.80 41.73
C ASP A 120 -16.04 17.42 43.23
N THR A 121 -16.03 16.12 43.49
CA THR A 121 -16.03 15.53 44.84
C THR A 121 -14.65 14.99 45.17
N ASP A 122 -14.14 15.31 46.36
CA ASP A 122 -12.86 14.83 46.85
C ASP A 122 -12.88 13.30 46.99
N ASP A 123 -11.81 12.66 46.52
CA ASP A 123 -11.61 11.23 46.69
C ASP A 123 -11.42 10.88 48.17
N LYS A 124 -11.95 9.73 48.59
CA LYS A 124 -11.94 9.31 50.00
C LYS A 124 -10.56 8.93 50.50
N MET A 125 -9.73 8.37 49.62
CA MET A 125 -8.38 7.92 49.95
C MET A 125 -7.34 8.95 49.51
N VAL A 126 -6.38 9.20 50.40
CA VAL A 126 -5.21 10.02 50.09
C VAL A 126 -4.26 9.23 49.20
N VAL A 127 -3.83 9.84 48.10
CA VAL A 127 -2.86 9.24 47.18
C VAL A 127 -1.45 9.50 47.72
N THR A 128 -0.78 8.46 48.19
CA THR A 128 0.61 8.57 48.66
C THR A 128 1.59 8.65 47.50
N TYR A 129 2.75 9.27 47.73
CA TYR A 129 3.78 9.48 46.71
C TYR A 129 4.20 8.20 45.95
N PRO A 130 4.37 7.03 46.59
CA PRO A 130 4.73 5.79 45.90
C PRO A 130 3.68 5.29 44.91
N CYS A 131 2.42 5.69 45.06
CA CYS A 131 1.34 5.30 44.17
C CYS A 131 1.22 6.19 42.95
N VAL A 132 1.87 7.36 42.95
CA VAL A 132 1.87 8.29 41.82
C VAL A 132 2.72 7.72 40.70
N LEU A 133 2.11 7.52 39.53
CA LEU A 133 2.78 7.03 38.33
C LEU A 133 3.41 8.18 37.53
N GLY A 134 2.81 9.37 37.58
CA GLY A 134 3.34 10.56 36.94
C GLY A 134 2.29 11.65 36.71
N LYS A 135 2.72 12.70 36.00
CA LYS A 135 1.92 13.86 35.64
C LYS A 135 1.42 13.77 34.20
N TYR A 136 0.17 14.15 33.99
CA TYR A 136 -0.42 14.32 32.68
C TYR A 136 0.27 15.45 31.90
N GLU A 137 0.63 15.18 30.65
CA GLU A 137 1.31 16.17 29.78
C GLU A 137 0.53 16.46 28.50
N ILE A 138 -0.03 15.44 27.85
CA ILE A 138 -0.78 15.62 26.61
C ILE A 138 -1.89 14.56 26.45
N CYS A 139 -3.02 15.00 25.90
CA CYS A 139 -4.10 14.15 25.43
C CYS A 139 -4.11 14.14 23.90
N ILE A 140 -4.29 12.95 23.32
CA ILE A 140 -4.51 12.78 21.89
C ILE A 140 -5.95 12.28 21.68
N PRO A 141 -6.87 13.17 21.27
CA PRO A 141 -8.27 12.82 21.18
C PRO A 141 -8.54 11.79 20.08
N LYS A 142 -9.55 10.93 20.28
CA LYS A 142 -10.04 9.91 19.30
C LYS A 142 -9.06 8.78 18.97
N VAL A 143 -7.82 8.84 19.46
CA VAL A 143 -6.82 7.80 19.21
C VAL A 143 -7.13 6.53 20.00
N GLY A 144 -7.71 6.64 21.20
CA GLY A 144 -8.09 5.45 21.96
C GLY A 144 -9.29 4.72 21.34
N SER A 145 -10.25 5.44 20.74
CA SER A 145 -11.30 4.82 19.92
C SER A 145 -10.74 4.10 18.69
N PHE A 146 -9.73 4.68 18.04
CA PHE A 146 -9.02 4.04 16.92
C PHE A 146 -8.28 2.77 17.38
N PHE A 147 -7.58 2.81 18.51
CA PHE A 147 -6.94 1.62 19.10
C PHE A 147 -7.96 0.56 19.53
N HIS A 148 -9.12 0.98 20.05
CA HIS A 148 -10.20 0.08 20.39
C HIS A 148 -10.76 -0.59 19.13
N PHE A 149 -10.96 0.17 18.05
CA PHE A 149 -11.33 -0.38 16.75
C PHE A 149 -10.30 -1.39 16.25
N LEU A 150 -9.00 -1.08 16.30
CA LEU A 150 -7.93 -2.00 15.91
C LEU A 150 -7.87 -3.28 16.76
N ARG A 151 -8.29 -3.23 18.03
CA ARG A 151 -8.43 -4.42 18.89
C ARG A 151 -9.61 -5.30 18.49
N THR A 152 -10.61 -4.78 17.79
CA THR A 152 -11.74 -5.61 17.33
C THR A 152 -11.28 -6.57 16.23
N PRO A 153 -11.90 -7.77 16.12
CA PRO A 153 -11.60 -8.71 15.04
C PRO A 153 -11.75 -8.07 13.65
N LEU A 154 -12.74 -7.17 13.49
CA LEU A 154 -12.99 -6.46 12.25
C LEU A 154 -11.89 -5.44 11.94
N GLY A 155 -11.46 -4.64 12.92
CA GLY A 155 -10.38 -3.67 12.73
C GLY A 155 -9.04 -4.34 12.45
N TYR A 156 -8.75 -5.44 13.12
CA TYR A 156 -7.57 -6.26 12.82
C TYR A 156 -7.62 -6.83 11.39
N ALA A 157 -8.77 -7.37 10.97
CA ALA A 157 -8.97 -7.86 9.61
C ALA A 157 -8.79 -6.76 8.57
N VAL A 158 -9.35 -5.56 8.77
CA VAL A 158 -9.18 -4.42 7.88
C VAL A 158 -7.71 -4.00 7.79
N CYS A 159 -6.98 -3.96 8.91
CA CYS A 159 -5.58 -3.58 8.95
C CYS A 159 -4.66 -4.52 8.14
N ILE A 160 -5.04 -5.80 8.02
CA ILE A 160 -4.31 -6.80 7.20
C ILE A 160 -4.85 -6.83 5.76
N LEU A 161 -6.17 -6.83 5.60
CA LEU A 161 -6.83 -6.99 4.31
C LEU A 161 -6.60 -5.78 3.40
N LEU A 162 -6.54 -4.57 3.94
CA LEU A 162 -6.35 -3.35 3.17
C LEU A 162 -4.98 -3.32 2.45
N PRO A 163 -3.82 -3.52 3.12
CA PRO A 163 -2.54 -3.59 2.41
C PRO A 163 -2.48 -4.81 1.47
N PHE A 164 -3.07 -5.95 1.85
CA PHE A 164 -3.15 -7.12 0.97
C PHE A 164 -3.94 -6.85 -0.32
N LEU A 165 -5.10 -6.19 -0.21
CA LEU A 165 -5.92 -5.80 -1.36
C LEU A 165 -5.20 -4.78 -2.24
N MET A 166 -4.50 -3.82 -1.64
CA MET A 166 -3.70 -2.84 -2.38
C MET A 166 -2.63 -3.51 -3.24
N ILE A 167 -1.95 -4.53 -2.70
CA ILE A 167 -0.96 -5.33 -3.43
C ILE A 167 -1.64 -6.11 -4.56
N LEU A 168 -2.79 -6.75 -4.29
CA LEU A 168 -3.55 -7.47 -5.31
C LEU A 168 -3.95 -6.58 -6.48
N VAL A 169 -4.46 -5.37 -6.20
CA VAL A 169 -4.84 -4.40 -7.23
C VAL A 169 -3.61 -3.95 -8.02
N MET A 170 -2.49 -3.64 -7.35
CA MET A 170 -1.25 -3.28 -8.04
C MET A 170 -0.74 -4.41 -8.96
N GLN A 171 -0.74 -5.65 -8.48
CA GLN A 171 -0.33 -6.80 -9.28
C GLN A 171 -1.30 -7.05 -10.44
N GLY A 172 -2.61 -6.87 -10.22
CA GLY A 172 -3.63 -6.95 -11.26
C GLY A 172 -3.41 -5.92 -12.36
N VAL A 173 -3.22 -4.65 -12.00
CA VAL A 173 -2.94 -3.57 -12.96
C VAL A 173 -1.64 -3.83 -13.71
N ASN A 174 -0.60 -4.30 -13.04
CA ASN A 174 0.67 -4.63 -13.67
C ASN A 174 0.53 -5.80 -14.66
N THR A 175 -0.23 -6.83 -14.28
CA THR A 175 -0.54 -7.99 -15.13
C THR A 175 -1.33 -7.57 -16.37
N VAL A 176 -2.37 -6.75 -16.22
CA VAL A 176 -3.16 -6.23 -17.35
C VAL A 176 -2.29 -5.39 -18.28
N LYS A 177 -1.44 -4.50 -17.74
CA LYS A 177 -0.49 -3.72 -18.56
C LYS A 177 0.50 -4.61 -19.31
N LEU A 178 0.95 -5.71 -18.71
CA LEU A 178 1.85 -6.66 -19.35
C LEU A 178 1.15 -7.43 -20.46
N TYR A 179 -0.09 -7.86 -20.22
CA TYR A 179 -0.93 -8.55 -21.19
C TYR A 179 -1.29 -7.66 -22.39
N GLN A 180 -1.63 -6.39 -22.15
CA GLN A 180 -1.90 -5.42 -23.22
C GLN A 180 -0.68 -5.19 -24.11
N LYS A 181 0.53 -5.08 -23.52
CA LYS A 181 1.77 -4.97 -24.30
C LYS A 181 2.06 -6.21 -25.12
N TYR A 182 1.91 -7.38 -24.52
CA TYR A 182 2.08 -8.66 -25.22
C TYR A 182 1.12 -8.80 -26.41
N LYS A 183 -0.15 -8.41 -26.21
CA LYS A 183 -1.15 -8.41 -27.28
C LYS A 183 -0.82 -7.41 -28.40
N ALA A 184 -0.37 -6.20 -28.06
CA ALA A 184 0.05 -5.20 -29.04
C ALA A 184 1.22 -5.71 -29.90
N GLU A 185 2.27 -6.24 -29.27
CA GLU A 185 3.44 -6.80 -29.98
C GLU A 185 3.06 -7.95 -30.92
N LYS A 186 2.14 -8.84 -30.51
CA LYS A 186 1.63 -9.92 -31.36
C LYS A 186 0.82 -9.41 -32.55
N VAL A 187 -0.03 -8.41 -32.35
CA VAL A 187 -0.84 -7.81 -33.42
C VAL A 187 0.04 -7.09 -34.42
N ASP A 188 1.05 -6.36 -33.96
CA ASP A 188 1.99 -5.65 -34.83
C ASP A 188 2.84 -6.62 -35.64
N ALA A 189 3.31 -7.72 -35.03
CA ALA A 189 4.03 -8.78 -35.74
C ALA A 189 3.17 -9.43 -36.84
N PHE A 190 1.92 -9.77 -36.54
CA PHE A 190 1.00 -10.35 -37.53
C PHE A 190 0.69 -9.38 -38.67
N LYS A 191 0.50 -8.09 -38.38
CA LYS A 191 0.30 -7.07 -39.42
C LYS A 191 1.53 -6.92 -40.32
N ALA A 192 2.73 -6.94 -39.74
CA ALA A 192 3.98 -6.88 -40.49
C ALA A 192 4.14 -8.10 -41.42
N GLU A 193 3.81 -9.29 -40.93
CA GLU A 193 3.84 -10.52 -41.72
C GLU A 193 2.84 -10.48 -42.89
N ARG A 194 1.60 -10.02 -42.66
CA ARG A 194 0.61 -9.87 -43.75
C ARG A 194 1.05 -8.85 -44.80
N MET A 195 1.64 -7.73 -44.40
CA MET A 195 2.16 -6.73 -45.35
C MET A 195 3.32 -7.29 -46.18
N ALA A 196 4.26 -8.01 -45.56
CA ALA A 196 5.35 -8.65 -46.27
C ALA A 196 4.86 -9.71 -47.27
N LEU A 197 3.87 -10.52 -46.89
CA LEU A 197 3.28 -11.54 -47.76
C LEU A 197 2.51 -10.92 -48.94
N GLU A 198 1.77 -9.82 -48.71
CA GLU A 198 1.07 -9.10 -49.77
C GLU A 198 2.05 -8.48 -50.79
N GLU A 199 3.20 -7.99 -50.32
CA GLU A 199 4.26 -7.46 -51.17
C GLU A 199 4.99 -8.56 -51.97
N GLU A 200 5.33 -9.67 -51.34
CA GLU A 200 5.90 -10.85 -52.02
C GLU A 200 4.95 -11.41 -53.07
N ARG A 201 3.64 -11.45 -52.79
CA ARG A 201 2.62 -11.85 -53.74
C ARG A 201 2.58 -10.90 -54.95
N ARG A 202 2.67 -9.58 -54.74
CA ARG A 202 2.72 -8.60 -55.86
C ARG A 202 3.98 -8.80 -56.72
N GLN A 203 5.14 -8.96 -56.09
CA GLN A 203 6.39 -9.23 -56.82
C GLN A 203 6.34 -10.55 -57.60
N THR A 204 5.70 -11.58 -57.03
CA THR A 204 5.53 -12.88 -57.69
C THR A 204 4.58 -12.78 -58.88
N GLU A 205 3.46 -12.04 -58.73
CA GLU A 205 2.52 -11.77 -59.82
C GLU A 205 3.16 -10.96 -60.96
N GLU A 206 4.02 -9.98 -60.65
CA GLU A 206 4.78 -9.19 -61.65
C GLU A 206 5.78 -10.06 -62.41
N LYS A 207 6.63 -10.83 -61.71
CA LYS A 207 7.59 -11.76 -62.34
C LYS A 207 6.92 -12.80 -63.22
N MET A 208 5.74 -13.30 -62.81
CA MET A 208 4.99 -14.27 -63.60
C MET A 208 4.49 -13.65 -64.92
N LYS A 209 4.04 -12.40 -64.90
CA LYS A 209 3.65 -11.67 -66.12
C LYS A 209 4.85 -11.43 -67.04
N GLU A 210 5.99 -11.03 -66.49
CA GLU A 210 7.23 -10.87 -67.26
C GLU A 210 7.68 -12.18 -67.92
N LEU A 211 7.65 -13.29 -67.18
CA LEU A 211 7.96 -14.63 -67.72
C LEU A 211 6.99 -15.05 -68.82
N GLN A 212 5.69 -14.76 -68.68
CA GLN A 212 4.70 -15.04 -69.71
C GLN A 212 4.95 -14.21 -70.98
N ALA A 213 5.21 -12.91 -70.85
CA ALA A 213 5.53 -12.05 -71.98
C ALA A 213 6.80 -12.48 -72.72
N LEU A 214 7.85 -12.87 -71.97
CA LEU A 214 9.09 -13.40 -72.55
C LEU A 214 8.86 -14.72 -73.30
N LYS A 215 8.04 -15.61 -72.72
CA LYS A 215 7.67 -16.89 -73.36
C LYS A 215 6.88 -16.66 -74.65
N GLU A 216 5.95 -15.70 -74.67
CA GLU A 216 5.21 -15.34 -75.89
C GLU A 216 6.14 -14.77 -76.96
N GLN A 217 7.08 -13.90 -76.60
CA GLN A 217 8.08 -13.38 -77.56
C GLN A 217 8.94 -14.48 -78.17
N LEU A 218 9.49 -15.38 -77.34
CA LEU A 218 10.28 -16.52 -77.82
C LEU A 218 9.45 -17.46 -78.69
N GLY A 219 8.18 -17.70 -78.36
CA GLY A 219 7.28 -18.50 -79.19
C GLY A 219 6.93 -17.82 -80.51
N MET A 220 6.77 -16.50 -80.54
CA MET A 220 6.56 -15.74 -81.79
C MET A 220 7.82 -15.75 -82.68
N ASP A 221 9.01 -15.70 -82.08
CA ASP A 221 10.28 -15.81 -82.79
C ASP A 221 10.49 -17.22 -83.37
N GLU A 222 10.16 -18.28 -82.60
CA GLU A 222 10.18 -19.66 -83.11
C GLU A 222 9.22 -19.84 -84.30
N VAL A 223 7.98 -19.38 -84.18
CA VAL A 223 6.99 -19.45 -85.28
C VAL A 223 7.45 -18.64 -86.50
N GLN A 224 8.00 -17.42 -86.30
CA GLN A 224 8.55 -16.63 -87.41
C GLN A 224 9.78 -17.28 -88.06
N SER A 225 10.60 -18.01 -87.29
CA SER A 225 11.74 -18.74 -87.83
C SER A 225 11.31 -19.95 -88.65
N GLU A 226 10.31 -20.72 -88.17
CA GLU A 226 9.74 -21.85 -88.90
C GLU A 226 8.99 -21.42 -90.17
N ASP A 227 8.26 -20.30 -90.12
CA ASP A 227 7.55 -19.77 -91.29
C ASP A 227 8.53 -19.25 -92.34
N ARG A 228 9.62 -18.58 -91.93
CA ARG A 228 10.71 -18.18 -92.84
C ARG A 228 11.39 -19.38 -93.48
N GLU A 229 11.63 -20.43 -92.70
CA GLU A 229 12.29 -21.64 -93.20
C GLU A 229 11.42 -22.38 -94.23
N LYS A 230 10.09 -22.44 -94.01
CA LYS A 230 9.11 -22.99 -94.97
C LYS A 230 8.99 -22.15 -96.23
N GLU A 231 9.01 -20.83 -96.12
CA GLU A 231 8.93 -19.90 -97.26
C GLU A 231 10.15 -20.06 -98.18
N VAL A 232 11.36 -20.06 -97.61
CA VAL A 232 12.61 -20.32 -98.34
C VAL A 232 12.63 -21.71 -99.00
N LEU A 233 12.13 -22.75 -98.31
CA LEU A 233 12.02 -24.11 -98.88
C LEU A 233 11.04 -24.18 -100.07
N SER A 234 10.03 -23.31 -100.09
CA SER A 234 9.04 -23.24 -101.17
C SER A 234 9.57 -22.50 -102.39
N GLU A 235 10.34 -21.42 -102.20
CA GLU A 235 10.98 -20.68 -103.29
C GLU A 235 12.01 -21.55 -104.01
N MET A 236 12.84 -22.30 -103.27
CA MET A 236 13.80 -23.24 -103.86
C MET A 236 13.14 -24.33 -104.72
N LYS A 237 11.93 -24.78 -104.38
CA LYS A 237 11.17 -25.75 -105.18
C LYS A 237 10.54 -25.17 -106.44
N THR A 238 10.40 -23.85 -106.52
CA THR A 238 9.78 -23.17 -107.66
C THR A 238 10.81 -22.93 -108.76
N GLU A 239 12.09 -22.79 -108.40
CA GLU A 239 13.20 -22.67 -109.36
C GLU A 239 13.62 -24.02 -110.00
N GLU A 240 13.38 -25.17 -109.36
CA GLU A 240 13.64 -26.50 -109.96
C GLU A 240 12.54 -26.96 -110.96
N GLY A 241 11.44 -26.20 -111.09
CA GLY A 241 10.29 -26.57 -111.94
C GLY A 241 10.29 -25.98 -113.36
N ASP A 242 11.26 -25.14 -113.72
CA ASP A 242 11.36 -24.46 -115.02
C ASP A 242 12.75 -24.72 -115.67
N CYS A 243 13.03 -25.99 -115.97
CA CYS A 243 14.09 -26.46 -116.87
C CYS A 243 13.73 -27.83 -117.49
#